data_AF-A0A553KPQ1-F1
#
_entry.id   AF-A0A553KPQ1-F1
#
_cell.length_a   1.000
_cell.length_b   1.000
_cell.length_c   1.000
_cell.angle_alpha   90.00
_cell.angle_beta   90.00
_cell.angle_gamma   90.00
#
_symmetry.space_group_name_H-M   'P 1'
#
loop_
_entity.id
_entity.type
_entity.pdbx_description
1 polymer ?
#
loop_
_entity_poly.entity_id
_entity_poly.type
_entity_poly.pdbx_seq_one_letter_code
_entity_poly.pdbx_strand_id
1 'polypeptide(L)'
;MDISALSRTDAIQPKPLTKTYTPAEVTKSFSSYLSDALDQVNQAQVESAVLADRFAAGQVQDVHQVMIAGQKSAIMLQMALQVRNKVIESYQEIMRMPI
;
A
#
# COMPACT_ATOMS: atom_id res chain seq x y z
N MET A 1 -38.46 43.45 26.56
CA MET A 1 -38.28 42.56 25.40
C MET A 1 -36.80 42.55 25.07
N ASP A 2 -36.07 41.61 25.67
CA ASP A 2 -34.65 41.39 25.44
C ASP A 2 -34.45 40.77 24.06
N ILE A 3 -34.01 41.57 23.10
CA ILE A 3 -33.57 41.11 21.77
C ILE A 3 -32.13 40.57 21.77
N SER A 4 -31.58 40.31 22.96
CA SER A 4 -30.27 39.72 23.21
C SER A 4 -30.17 38.24 22.79
N ALA A 5 -31.22 37.65 22.22
CA ALA A 5 -31.33 36.21 21.95
C ALA A 5 -30.92 35.76 20.54
N LEU A 6 -30.41 36.63 19.66
CA LEU A 6 -30.08 36.27 18.27
C LEU A 6 -28.59 36.24 17.89
N SER A 7 -27.67 36.23 18.86
CA SER A 7 -26.23 36.13 18.57
C SER A 7 -25.61 34.75 18.80
N ARG A 8 -26.42 33.68 18.81
CA ARG A 8 -25.90 32.30 18.83
C ARG A 8 -26.13 31.61 17.49
N THR A 9 -25.47 32.11 16.46
CA THR A 9 -24.94 31.19 15.44
C THR A 9 -23.67 30.59 16.05
N ASP A 10 -23.85 29.49 16.79
CA ASP A 10 -22.77 28.57 17.11
C ASP A 10 -22.10 28.21 15.78
N ALA A 11 -20.95 28.85 15.53
CA ALA A 11 -20.14 28.58 14.38
C ALA A 11 -19.85 27.08 14.40
N ILE A 12 -20.32 26.36 13.37
CA ILE A 12 -19.93 24.99 13.11
C ILE A 12 -18.41 25.00 12.98
N GLN A 13 -17.73 24.68 14.07
CA GLN A 13 -16.28 24.57 14.10
C GLN A 13 -15.94 23.31 13.31
N PRO A 14 -15.32 23.41 12.12
CA PRO A 14 -14.92 22.21 11.40
C PRO A 14 -13.87 21.52 12.26
N LYS A 15 -14.26 20.42 12.90
CA LYS A 15 -13.33 19.52 13.58
C LYS A 15 -12.28 19.12 12.54
N PRO A 16 -10.99 19.47 12.71
CA PRO A 16 -9.98 19.13 11.71
C PRO A 16 -9.86 17.60 11.66
N LEU A 17 -10.33 17.01 10.57
CA LEU A 17 -10.15 15.59 10.24
C LEU A 17 -8.86 15.37 9.45
N THR A 18 -7.77 16.05 9.82
CA THR A 18 -6.49 15.91 9.14
C THR A 18 -5.48 15.34 10.10
N LYS A 19 -5.44 14.01 10.15
CA LYS A 19 -4.23 13.30 10.55
C LYS A 19 -3.21 13.57 9.45
N THR A 20 -2.46 14.67 9.59
CA THR A 20 -1.41 15.05 8.66
C THR A 20 -0.25 14.08 8.86
N TYR A 21 -0.16 13.09 7.98
CA TYR A 21 0.97 12.16 7.96
C TYR A 21 2.19 12.91 7.47
N THR A 22 3.25 12.88 8.27
CA THR A 22 4.53 13.48 7.90
C THR A 22 5.22 12.64 6.80
N PRO A 23 6.07 13.26 5.95
CA PRO A 23 6.89 12.54 4.96
C PRO A 23 7.62 11.31 5.49
N ALA A 24 8.12 11.42 6.72
CA ALA A 24 8.83 10.35 7.41
C ALA A 24 7.90 9.17 7.74
N GLU A 25 6.65 9.44 8.13
CA GLU A 25 5.66 8.40 8.44
C GLU A 25 5.17 7.66 7.18
N VAL A 26 5.00 8.37 6.06
CA VAL A 26 4.62 7.76 4.77
C VAL A 26 5.76 6.87 4.24
N THR A 27 7.01 7.35 4.31
CA THR A 27 8.18 6.57 3.88
C THR A 27 8.38 5.33 4.75
N LYS A 28 8.19 5.46 6.08
CA LYS A 28 8.25 4.34 7.01
C LYS A 28 7.15 3.30 6.73
N SER A 29 5.94 3.75 6.44
CA SER A 29 4.82 2.89 6.04
C SER A 29 5.11 2.14 4.73
N PHE A 30 5.64 2.84 3.72
CA PHE A 30 6.06 2.21 2.46
C PHE A 30 7.20 1.20 2.66
N SER A 31 8.18 1.52 3.50
CA SER A 31 9.28 0.60 3.83
C SER A 31 8.79 -0.66 4.53
N SER A 32 7.79 -0.53 5.42
CA SER A 32 7.14 -1.68 6.06
C SER A 32 6.42 -2.54 5.01
N TYR A 33 5.61 -1.90 4.15
CA TYR A 33 4.88 -2.59 3.10
C TYR A 33 5.81 -3.30 2.10
N LEU A 34 6.94 -2.67 1.75
CA LEU A 34 7.95 -3.28 0.89
C LEU A 34 8.61 -4.49 1.56
N SER A 35 8.88 -4.42 2.86
CA SER A 35 9.42 -5.55 3.61
C SER A 35 8.43 -6.72 3.64
N ASP A 36 7.15 -6.44 3.92
CA ASP A 36 6.09 -7.45 3.92
C ASP A 36 5.92 -8.09 2.53
N ALA A 37 6.04 -7.30 1.45
CA ALA A 37 5.96 -7.81 0.08
C ALA A 37 7.16 -8.71 -0.27
N LEU A 38 8.37 -8.37 0.20
CA LEU A 38 9.56 -9.20 0.04
C LEU A 38 9.44 -10.51 0.82
N ASP A 39 8.90 -10.46 2.04
CA ASP A 39 8.64 -11.66 2.85
C ASP A 39 7.62 -12.58 2.17
N GLN A 40 6.56 -12.03 1.56
CA GLN A 40 5.61 -12.82 0.78
C GLN A 40 6.24 -13.51 -0.43
N VAL A 41 7.16 -12.83 -1.13
CA VAL A 41 7.89 -13.43 -2.26
C VAL A 41 8.81 -14.55 -1.79
N ASN A 42 9.53 -14.34 -0.69
CA ASN A 42 10.38 -15.37 -0.09
C ASN A 42 9.55 -16.59 0.32
N GLN A 43 8.38 -16.37 0.92
CA GLN A 43 7.49 -17.47 1.32
C GLN A 43 6.94 -18.24 0.11
N ALA A 44 6.54 -17.54 -0.96
CA ALA A 44 6.15 -18.17 -2.21
C ALA A 44 7.31 -18.96 -2.87
N GLN A 45 8.55 -18.48 -2.74
CA GLN A 45 9.75 -19.21 -3.21
C GLN A 45 9.97 -20.51 -2.44
N VAL A 46 9.87 -20.47 -1.10
CA VAL A 46 9.99 -21.66 -0.25
C VAL A 46 8.88 -22.67 -0.57
N GLU A 47 7.65 -22.20 -0.72
CA GLU A 47 6.52 -23.06 -1.09
C GLU A 47 6.70 -23.68 -2.48
N SER A 48 7.21 -22.91 -3.45
CA SER A 48 7.55 -23.42 -4.77
C SER A 48 8.69 -24.43 -4.75
N ALA A 49 9.68 -24.28 -3.85
CA ALA A 49 10.76 -25.26 -3.69
C ALA A 49 10.22 -26.58 -3.12
N VAL A 50 9.32 -26.51 -2.13
CA VAL A 50 8.63 -27.70 -1.59
C VAL A 50 7.76 -28.38 -2.65
N LEU A 51 7.06 -27.60 -3.48
CA LEU A 51 6.28 -28.13 -4.60
C LEU A 51 7.17 -28.74 -5.69
N ALA A 52 8.35 -28.16 -5.96
CA ALA A 52 9.32 -28.70 -6.90
C ALA A 52 9.92 -30.03 -6.41
N ASP A 53 10.22 -30.15 -5.12
CA ASP A 53 10.65 -31.42 -4.52
C ASP A 53 9.55 -32.48 -4.58
N ARG A 54 8.29 -32.09 -4.32
CA ARG A 54 7.13 -32.99 -4.47
C ARG A 54 6.87 -33.36 -5.93
N PHE A 55 7.14 -32.45 -6.87
CA PHE A 55 7.07 -32.72 -8.31
C PHE A 55 8.17 -33.70 -8.74
N ALA A 56 9.41 -33.51 -8.30
CA ALA A 56 10.53 -34.43 -8.55
C ALA A 56 10.30 -35.82 -7.92
N ALA A 57 9.58 -35.87 -6.79
CA ALA A 57 9.09 -37.10 -6.17
C ALA A 57 7.89 -37.74 -6.92
N GLY A 58 7.44 -37.14 -8.03
CA GLY A 58 6.37 -37.68 -8.89
C GLY A 58 4.95 -37.40 -8.40
N GLN A 59 4.75 -36.44 -7.49
CA GLN A 59 3.46 -36.21 -6.81
C GLN A 59 2.66 -35.00 -7.33
N VAL A 60 3.11 -34.24 -8.33
CA VAL A 60 2.41 -33.03 -8.80
C VAL A 60 2.38 -32.95 -10.33
N GLN A 61 1.26 -32.52 -10.90
CA GLN A 61 0.91 -32.65 -12.33
C GLN A 61 0.82 -31.30 -13.06
N ASP A 62 1.18 -30.18 -12.42
CA ASP A 62 0.65 -28.86 -12.80
C ASP A 62 1.73 -27.76 -13.00
N VAL A 63 2.51 -27.91 -14.07
CA VAL A 63 3.53 -26.94 -14.54
C VAL A 63 2.95 -25.56 -14.85
N HIS A 64 1.64 -25.47 -15.10
CA HIS A 64 0.94 -24.23 -15.42
C HIS A 64 0.92 -23.23 -14.25
N GLN A 65 0.88 -23.71 -13.01
CA GLN A 65 0.84 -22.82 -11.84
C GLN A 65 2.14 -22.03 -11.67
N VAL A 66 3.30 -22.61 -12.00
CA VAL A 66 4.61 -21.94 -11.89
C VAL A 66 4.73 -20.79 -12.90
N MET A 67 4.27 -20.99 -14.14
CA MET A 67 4.27 -19.94 -15.16
C MET A 67 3.30 -18.79 -14.82
N ILE A 68 2.10 -19.13 -14.33
CA ILE A 68 1.11 -18.13 -13.90
C ILE A 68 1.64 -17.33 -12.70
N ALA A 69 2.27 -17.99 -11.73
CA ALA A 69 2.89 -17.33 -10.59
C ALA A 69 4.01 -16.36 -11.02
N GLY A 70 4.86 -16.75 -11.98
CA GLY A 70 5.90 -15.89 -12.54
C GLY A 70 5.33 -14.64 -13.22
N GLN A 71 4.32 -14.79 -14.07
CA GLN A 71 3.66 -13.65 -14.73
C GLN A 71 2.95 -12.72 -13.73
N LYS A 72 2.29 -13.30 -12.72
CA LYS A 72 1.63 -12.56 -11.63
C LYS A 72 2.63 -11.71 -10.84
N SER A 73 3.80 -12.26 -10.51
CA SER A 73 4.86 -11.56 -9.79
C SER A 73 5.40 -10.36 -10.58
N ALA A 74 5.63 -10.52 -11.89
CA ALA A 74 6.10 -9.44 -12.76
C ALA A 74 5.09 -8.27 -12.81
N ILE A 75 3.79 -8.57 -12.95
CA ILE A 75 2.72 -7.57 -12.95
C ILE A 75 2.63 -6.87 -11.58
N MET A 76 2.72 -7.61 -10.48
CA MET A 76 2.69 -7.04 -9.12
C MET A 76 3.86 -6.10 -8.87
N LEU A 77 5.07 -6.45 -9.32
CA LEU A 77 6.24 -5.59 -9.19
C LEU A 77 6.06 -4.27 -9.97
N GLN A 78 5.59 -4.35 -11.22
CA GLN A 78 5.29 -3.16 -12.01
C GLN A 78 4.24 -2.28 -11.34
N MET A 79 3.17 -2.88 -10.81
CA MET A 79 2.14 -2.16 -10.07
C MET A 79 2.71 -1.50 -8.80
N ALA A 80 3.56 -2.18 -8.04
CA ALA A 80 4.22 -1.63 -6.86
C ALA A 80 5.09 -0.41 -7.19
N LEU A 81 5.81 -0.44 -8.31
CA LEU A 81 6.58 0.71 -8.79
C LEU A 81 5.68 1.91 -9.15
N GLN A 82 4.55 1.66 -9.81
CA GLN A 82 3.58 2.71 -10.14
C GLN A 82 2.96 3.33 -8.87
N VAL A 83 2.58 2.50 -7.90
CA VAL A 83 2.06 2.96 -6.61
C VAL A 83 3.12 3.78 -5.87
N ARG A 84 4.38 3.32 -5.82
CA ARG A 84 5.49 4.07 -5.22
C ARG A 84 5.64 5.44 -5.86
N ASN A 85 5.67 5.50 -7.19
CA ASN A 85 5.82 6.76 -7.91
C ASN A 85 4.64 7.70 -7.63
N LYS A 86 3.41 7.17 -7.61
CA LYS A 86 2.21 7.97 -7.32
C LYS A 86 2.20 8.52 -5.89
N VAL A 87 2.66 7.75 -4.92
CA VAL A 87 2.81 8.20 -3.52
C VAL A 87 3.83 9.34 -3.41
N ILE A 88 4.96 9.24 -4.13
CA ILE A 88 5.98 10.31 -4.17
C ILE A 88 5.45 11.56 -4.86
N GLU A 89 4.75 11.42 -5.99
CA GLU A 89 4.11 12.54 -6.71
C GLU A 89 3.08 13.23 -5.83
N SER A 90 2.17 12.49 -5.20
CA SER A 90 1.16 13.05 -4.29
C SER A 90 1.79 13.77 -3.11
N TYR A 91 2.91 13.26 -2.59
CA TYR A 91 3.68 13.96 -1.56
C TYR A 91 4.26 15.29 -2.07
N GLN A 92 4.89 15.27 -3.26
CA GLN A 92 5.43 16.48 -3.88
C GLN A 92 4.33 17.51 -4.17
N GLU A 93 3.15 17.06 -4.59
CA GLU A 93 2.00 17.92 -4.87
C GLU A 93 1.46 18.59 -3.60
N ILE A 94 1.34 17.84 -2.49
CA ILE A 94 0.93 18.42 -1.19
C ILE A 94 1.92 19.50 -0.73
N MET A 95 3.23 19.30 -0.96
CA MET A 95 4.23 20.33 -0.65
C MET A 95 4.21 21.54 -1.58
N ARG A 96 3.72 21.37 -2.82
CA ARG A 96 3.63 22.44 -3.83
C ARG A 96 2.33 23.21 -3.74
N MET A 97 1.31 22.71 -3.03
CA MET A 97 0.13 23.52 -2.70
C MET A 97 0.56 24.69 -1.81
N PRO A 98 0.47 25.94 -2.28
CA PRO A 98 0.56 27.07 -1.38
C PRO A 98 -0.66 27.01 -0.45
N ILE A 99 -0.41 27.03 0.86
CA ILE A 99 -1.44 27.26 1.88
C ILE A 99 -2.08 28.63 1.73
#